data_AF-A0A0Q0F4P3-F1
#
_entry.id   AF-A0A0Q0F4P3-F1
#
_cell.length_a   1.000
_cell.length_b   1.000
_cell.length_c   1.000
_cell.angle_alpha   90.00
_cell.angle_beta   90.00
_cell.angle_gamma   90.00
#
_symmetry.space_group_name_H-M   'P 1'
#
loop_
_entity.id
_entity.type
_entity.pdbx_description
1 polymer ?
#
loop_
_entity_poly.entity_id
_entity_poly.type
_entity_poly.pdbx_seq_one_letter_code
_entity_poly.pdbx_strand_id
1 'polypeptide(L)'
;SAYEHNPRTVTNIKYQEIKDSIRVRGLDQPPQVTRRPGEKKFIIRNGGNTRLSILRELYKETGDERFYRISVLFRPWDGERGEIIALTGHLAENDLRGNLMFIERAVGIENARAIYEQETGEPISQRELAKRLKADGYPVSQSHISRMQETIRCLLPV
;
A
#
# COMPACT_ATOMS: atom_id res chain seq x y z
N SER A 1 -3.31 -11.53 3.57
CA SER A 1 -3.94 -10.37 4.21
C SER A 1 -3.70 -9.13 3.39
N ALA A 2 -4.44 -8.05 3.65
CA ALA A 2 -4.08 -6.74 3.12
C ALA A 2 -2.78 -6.26 3.77
N TYR A 3 -2.05 -5.37 3.09
CA TYR A 3 -0.91 -4.67 3.68
C TYR A 3 -1.40 -3.65 4.71
N GLU A 4 -0.82 -3.67 5.91
CA GLU A 4 -1.27 -2.89 7.07
C GLU A 4 -1.00 -1.40 6.90
N HIS A 5 0.10 -1.02 6.23
CA HIS A 5 0.44 0.39 5.96
C HIS A 5 -0.05 0.85 4.58
N ASN A 6 -1.08 0.21 4.02
CA ASN A 6 -1.67 0.66 2.77
C ASN A 6 -2.24 2.09 2.97
N PRO A 7 -1.76 3.10 2.24
CA PRO A 7 -2.17 4.48 2.47
C PRO A 7 -3.64 4.73 2.10
N ARG A 8 -4.24 3.91 1.23
CA ARG A 8 -5.66 4.04 0.87
C ARG A 8 -6.56 3.44 1.96
N THR A 9 -7.41 4.29 2.51
CA THR A 9 -8.42 4.00 3.53
C THR A 9 -9.85 3.98 2.97
N VAL A 10 -10.10 4.65 1.84
CA VAL A 10 -11.43 4.72 1.19
C VAL A 10 -11.63 3.58 0.19
N THR A 11 -12.86 3.07 0.10
CA THR A 11 -13.27 2.08 -0.90
C THR A 11 -13.06 2.62 -2.31
N ASN A 12 -12.55 1.78 -3.21
CA ASN A 12 -12.36 2.15 -4.62
C ASN A 12 -13.71 2.47 -5.28
N ILE A 13 -13.83 3.60 -5.98
CA ILE A 13 -15.08 3.99 -6.66
C ILE A 13 -15.56 2.97 -7.70
N LYS A 14 -14.63 2.19 -8.29
CA LYS A 14 -14.91 1.13 -9.25
C LYS A 14 -15.12 -0.24 -8.60
N TYR A 15 -15.34 -0.30 -7.29
CA TYR A 15 -15.45 -1.57 -6.56
C TYR A 15 -16.48 -2.51 -7.18
N GLN A 16 -17.67 -1.98 -7.46
CA GLN A 16 -18.76 -2.77 -8.02
C GLN A 16 -18.45 -3.29 -9.43
N GLU A 17 -17.91 -2.42 -10.30
CA GLU A 17 -17.46 -2.81 -11.65
C GLU A 17 -16.40 -3.93 -11.62
N ILE A 18 -15.41 -3.80 -10.72
CA ILE A 18 -14.37 -4.82 -10.54
C ILE A 18 -14.98 -6.12 -10.01
N LYS A 19 -15.93 -6.03 -9.06
CA LYS A 19 -16.62 -7.18 -8.49
C LYS A 19 -17.40 -7.95 -9.55
N ASP A 20 -18.16 -7.24 -10.38
CA ASP A 20 -18.93 -7.86 -11.45
C ASP A 20 -18.02 -8.49 -12.51
N SER A 21 -16.91 -7.84 -12.86
CA SER A 21 -15.90 -8.44 -13.75
C SER A 21 -15.30 -9.72 -13.17
N ILE A 22 -14.90 -9.72 -11.88
CA ILE A 22 -14.33 -10.91 -11.21
C ILE A 22 -15.37 -12.01 -11.09
N ARG A 23 -16.65 -11.68 -10.84
CA ARG A 23 -17.73 -12.67 -10.75
C ARG A 23 -17.90 -13.44 -12.06
N VAL A 24 -17.81 -12.75 -13.19
CA VAL A 24 -18.01 -13.34 -14.53
C VAL A 24 -16.75 -14.07 -15.00
N ARG A 25 -15.59 -13.41 -14.97
CA ARG A 25 -14.36 -13.90 -15.65
C ARG A 25 -13.27 -14.41 -14.70
N GLY A 26 -13.42 -14.20 -13.40
CA GLY A 26 -12.35 -14.46 -12.43
C GLY A 26 -11.28 -13.36 -12.43
N LEU A 27 -10.11 -13.66 -11.87
CA LEU A 27 -8.97 -12.75 -11.88
C LEU A 27 -8.20 -12.85 -13.20
N ASP A 28 -8.10 -11.75 -13.93
CA ASP A 28 -7.31 -11.69 -15.17
C ASP A 28 -5.80 -11.88 -14.93
N GLN A 29 -5.29 -11.41 -13.78
CA GLN A 29 -3.88 -11.50 -13.41
C GLN A 29 -3.73 -11.96 -11.96
N PRO A 30 -2.84 -12.93 -11.69
CA PRO A 30 -2.56 -13.38 -10.33
C PRO A 30 -1.96 -12.24 -9.50
N PRO A 31 -2.48 -11.98 -8.28
CA PRO A 31 -1.93 -10.93 -7.43
C PRO A 31 -0.51 -11.29 -6.98
N GLN A 32 0.32 -10.26 -6.81
CA GLN A 32 1.64 -10.42 -6.23
C GLN A 32 1.53 -10.45 -4.72
N VAL A 33 2.11 -11.47 -4.11
CA VAL A 33 2.16 -11.62 -2.66
C VAL A 33 3.59 -11.71 -2.16
N THR A 34 3.80 -11.26 -0.94
CA THR A 34 5.08 -11.41 -0.22
C THR A 34 4.81 -11.88 1.21
N ARG A 35 5.86 -12.17 1.96
CA ARG A 35 5.78 -12.67 3.33
C ARG A 35 7.02 -12.25 4.10
N ARG A 36 6.83 -11.49 5.17
CA ARG A 36 7.91 -11.09 6.08
C ARG A 36 8.59 -12.33 6.69
N PRO A 37 9.89 -12.26 7.03
CA PRO A 37 10.57 -13.31 7.77
C PRO A 37 9.82 -13.65 9.07
N GLY A 38 9.65 -14.94 9.36
CA GLY A 38 8.94 -15.41 10.56
C GLY A 38 7.40 -15.35 10.50
N GLU A 39 6.82 -14.61 9.56
CA GLU A 39 5.36 -14.51 9.44
C GLU A 39 4.72 -15.73 8.80
N LYS A 40 3.53 -16.11 9.29
CA LYS A 40 2.74 -17.22 8.73
C LYS A 40 1.91 -16.80 7.52
N LYS A 41 1.43 -15.55 7.52
CA LYS A 41 0.47 -15.04 6.52
C LYS A 41 1.19 -14.32 5.39
N PHE A 42 0.75 -14.57 4.16
CA PHE A 42 1.14 -13.76 3.00
C PHE A 42 0.38 -12.43 2.99
N ILE A 43 1.01 -11.38 2.48
CA ILE A 43 0.41 -10.06 2.27
C ILE A 43 0.46 -9.68 0.79
N ILE A 44 -0.49 -8.86 0.33
CA ILE A 44 -0.43 -8.26 -1.01
C ILE A 44 0.80 -7.36 -1.07
N ARG A 45 1.65 -7.54 -2.10
CA ARG A 45 2.89 -6.79 -2.25
C ARG A 45 2.65 -5.39 -2.80
N ASN A 46 1.96 -5.32 -3.94
CA ASN A 46 1.60 -4.10 -4.65
C ASN A 46 0.26 -4.40 -5.33
N GLY A 47 -0.73 -3.54 -5.16
CA GLY A 47 -1.97 -3.60 -5.91
C GLY A 47 -2.84 -4.82 -5.63
N GLY A 48 -4.12 -4.60 -5.39
CA GLY A 48 -5.08 -5.71 -5.29
C GLY A 48 -5.59 -6.01 -3.90
N ASN A 49 -5.40 -5.12 -2.92
CA ASN A 49 -6.21 -5.15 -1.70
C ASN A 49 -7.71 -5.11 -2.02
N THR A 50 -8.12 -4.25 -2.97
CA THR A 50 -9.51 -4.21 -3.48
C THR A 50 -9.95 -5.55 -4.05
N ARG A 51 -9.13 -6.18 -4.90
CA ARG A 51 -9.43 -7.50 -5.49
C ARG A 51 -9.53 -8.58 -4.41
N LEU A 52 -8.66 -8.54 -3.40
CA LEU A 52 -8.71 -9.46 -2.26
C LEU A 52 -10.00 -9.29 -1.45
N SER A 53 -10.44 -8.05 -1.20
CA SER A 53 -11.71 -7.79 -0.53
C SER A 53 -12.89 -8.32 -1.35
N ILE A 54 -12.89 -8.07 -2.66
CA ILE A 54 -13.92 -8.57 -3.59
C ILE A 54 -14.00 -10.10 -3.58
N LEU A 55 -12.86 -10.79 -3.64
CA LEU A 55 -12.82 -12.25 -3.61
C LEU A 55 -13.42 -12.81 -2.32
N ARG A 56 -13.08 -12.21 -1.18
CA ARG A 56 -13.65 -12.59 0.12
C ARG A 56 -15.16 -12.39 0.16
N GLU A 57 -15.63 -11.27 -0.38
CA GLU A 57 -17.05 -10.95 -0.46
C GLU A 57 -17.79 -11.92 -1.37
N LEU A 58 -17.28 -12.20 -2.57
CA LEU A 58 -17.86 -13.16 -3.51
C LEU A 58 -17.88 -14.58 -2.90
N TYR A 59 -16.82 -15.02 -2.24
CA TYR A 59 -16.82 -16.30 -1.55
C TYR A 59 -17.88 -16.37 -0.44
N LYS A 60 -18.04 -15.29 0.33
CA LYS A 60 -19.09 -15.21 1.36
C LYS A 60 -20.50 -15.25 0.75
N GLU A 61 -20.70 -14.63 -0.41
CA GLU A 61 -21.99 -14.61 -1.12
C GLU A 61 -22.34 -15.95 -1.75
N THR A 62 -21.37 -16.63 -2.36
CA THR A 62 -21.64 -17.79 -3.24
C THR A 62 -21.18 -19.14 -2.68
N GLY A 63 -20.25 -19.14 -1.72
CA GLY A 63 -19.56 -20.36 -1.26
C GLY A 63 -18.64 -21.00 -2.31
N ASP A 64 -18.41 -20.35 -3.44
CA ASP A 64 -17.68 -20.92 -4.57
C ASP A 64 -16.16 -20.86 -4.33
N GLU A 65 -15.54 -22.05 -4.23
CA GLU A 65 -14.12 -22.23 -3.96
C GLU A 65 -13.20 -21.48 -4.95
N ARG A 66 -13.65 -21.15 -6.17
CA ARG A 66 -12.82 -20.37 -7.12
C ARG A 66 -12.48 -18.95 -6.61
N PHE A 67 -13.29 -18.41 -5.69
CA PHE A 67 -13.01 -17.13 -5.03
C PHE A 67 -12.18 -17.28 -3.75
N TYR A 68 -12.08 -18.50 -3.22
CA TYR A 68 -11.27 -18.84 -2.04
C TYR A 68 -9.86 -19.28 -2.42
N ARG A 69 -9.72 -20.11 -3.46
CA ARG A 69 -8.44 -20.65 -3.95
C ARG A 69 -8.03 -19.94 -5.23
N ILE A 70 -7.05 -19.05 -5.10
CA ILE A 70 -6.51 -18.29 -6.24
C ILE A 70 -5.03 -18.59 -6.46
N SER A 71 -4.60 -18.54 -7.72
CA SER A 71 -3.17 -18.51 -8.05
C SER A 71 -2.58 -17.15 -7.71
N VAL A 72 -1.35 -17.14 -7.18
CA VAL A 72 -0.63 -15.93 -6.78
C VAL A 72 0.81 -15.96 -7.27
N LEU A 73 1.40 -14.79 -7.50
CA LEU A 73 2.82 -14.67 -7.78
C LEU A 73 3.57 -14.33 -6.50
N PHE A 74 4.33 -15.28 -5.96
CA PHE A 74 5.15 -15.03 -4.79
C PHE A 74 6.40 -14.24 -5.15
N ARG A 75 6.67 -13.19 -4.36
CA ARG A 75 7.92 -12.46 -4.40
C ARG A 75 8.55 -12.44 -3.01
N PRO A 76 9.81 -12.89 -2.87
CA PRO A 76 10.52 -12.86 -1.59
C PRO A 76 10.53 -11.46 -0.97
N TRP A 77 10.50 -11.43 0.36
CA TRP A 77 10.65 -10.21 1.14
C TRP A 77 12.11 -9.80 1.18
N ASP A 78 12.37 -8.49 1.07
CA ASP A 78 13.71 -7.95 1.25
C ASP A 78 14.03 -7.85 2.74
N GLY A 79 15.04 -8.59 3.20
CA GLY A 79 15.35 -8.74 4.62
C GLY A 79 15.85 -7.46 5.28
N GLU A 80 16.36 -6.50 4.51
CA GLU A 80 16.97 -5.28 5.03
C GLU A 80 16.02 -4.09 4.87
N ARG A 81 15.45 -3.92 3.66
CA ARG A 81 14.66 -2.73 3.29
C ARG A 81 13.23 -3.05 2.88
N GLY A 82 12.71 -4.23 3.24
CA GLY A 82 11.40 -4.70 2.79
C GLY A 82 10.23 -3.78 3.13
N GLU A 83 10.23 -3.16 4.32
CA GLU A 83 9.14 -2.27 4.73
C GLU A 83 9.08 -1.02 3.87
N ILE A 84 10.22 -0.34 3.66
CA ILE A 84 10.24 0.87 2.85
C ILE A 84 9.93 0.57 1.39
N ILE A 85 10.46 -0.54 0.85
CA ILE A 85 10.17 -0.99 -0.52
C ILE A 85 8.67 -1.27 -0.71
N ALA A 86 8.03 -1.92 0.27
CA ALA A 86 6.60 -2.19 0.22
C ALA A 86 5.79 -0.88 0.29
N LEU A 87 6.12 0.02 1.21
CA LEU A 87 5.42 1.28 1.40
C LEU A 87 5.55 2.21 0.19
N THR A 88 6.77 2.43 -0.33
CA THR A 88 6.98 3.30 -1.50
C THR A 88 6.38 2.70 -2.77
N GLY A 89 6.39 1.36 -2.91
CA GLY A 89 5.67 0.66 -3.98
C GLY A 89 4.16 0.94 -3.95
N HIS A 90 3.54 0.84 -2.77
CA HIS A 90 2.12 1.16 -2.59
C HIS A 90 1.81 2.65 -2.79
N LEU A 91 2.67 3.55 -2.32
CA LEU A 91 2.53 4.99 -2.54
C LEU A 91 2.59 5.33 -4.03
N ALA A 92 3.63 4.85 -4.73
CA ALA A 92 3.83 5.11 -6.15
C ALA A 92 2.66 4.57 -6.99
N GLU A 93 2.21 3.34 -6.76
CA GLU A 93 1.08 2.76 -7.50
C GLU A 93 -0.22 3.56 -7.29
N ASN A 94 -0.52 3.94 -6.04
CA ASN A 94 -1.76 4.61 -5.73
C ASN A 94 -1.79 6.07 -6.22
N ASP A 95 -0.66 6.78 -6.15
CA ASP A 95 -0.51 8.14 -6.69
C ASP A 95 -0.56 8.17 -8.21
N LEU A 96 0.11 7.24 -8.90
CA LEU A 96 0.06 7.12 -10.37
C LEU A 96 -1.38 6.94 -10.88
N ARG A 97 -2.24 6.33 -10.07
CA ARG A 97 -3.66 6.14 -10.40
C ARG A 97 -4.56 7.29 -9.93
N GLY A 98 -4.00 8.36 -9.35
CA GLY A 98 -4.75 9.53 -8.87
C GLY A 98 -5.67 9.25 -7.68
N ASN A 99 -5.40 8.18 -6.93
CA ASN A 99 -6.36 7.56 -6.01
C ASN A 99 -5.95 7.68 -4.53
N LEU A 100 -5.03 8.58 -4.18
CA LEU A 100 -4.76 8.94 -2.80
C LEU A 100 -5.31 10.34 -2.52
N MET A 101 -6.07 10.46 -1.45
CA MET A 101 -6.37 11.77 -0.87
C MET A 101 -5.07 12.39 -0.35
N PHE A 102 -5.06 13.73 -0.26
CA PHE A 102 -3.88 14.46 0.21
C PHE A 102 -3.44 13.98 1.61
N ILE A 103 -4.39 13.73 2.51
CA ILE A 103 -4.11 13.24 3.87
C ILE A 103 -3.58 11.79 3.88
N GLU A 104 -4.09 10.91 3.02
CA GLU A 104 -3.61 9.53 2.89
C GLU A 104 -2.16 9.49 2.43
N ARG A 105 -1.83 10.34 1.45
CA ARG A 105 -0.47 10.53 0.97
C ARG A 105 0.44 11.09 2.07
N ALA A 106 -0.04 12.06 2.84
CA ALA A 106 0.70 12.65 3.95
C ALA A 106 1.06 11.59 5.00
N VAL A 107 0.07 10.79 5.46
CA VAL A 107 0.30 9.71 6.43
C VAL A 107 1.30 8.68 5.91
N GLY A 108 1.20 8.30 4.63
CA GLY A 108 2.17 7.38 4.04
C GLY A 108 3.60 7.92 3.99
N ILE A 109 3.78 9.21 3.71
CA ILE A 109 5.10 9.87 3.78
C ILE A 109 5.63 9.93 5.21
N GLU A 110 4.76 10.15 6.19
CA GLU A 110 5.14 10.19 7.59
C GLU A 110 5.54 8.81 8.13
N ASN A 111 4.84 7.74 7.71
CA ASN A 111 5.26 6.37 7.97
C ASN A 111 6.62 6.06 7.34
N ALA A 112 6.88 6.55 6.12
CA ALA A 112 8.18 6.40 5.47
C ALA A 112 9.29 7.12 6.25
N ARG A 113 9.01 8.33 6.77
CA ARG A 113 9.93 9.06 7.65
C ARG A 113 10.30 8.22 8.87
N ALA A 114 9.32 7.65 9.57
CA ALA A 114 9.56 6.80 10.73
C ALA A 114 10.45 5.59 10.41
N ILE A 115 10.26 4.95 9.25
CA ILE A 115 11.11 3.83 8.82
C ILE A 115 12.55 4.30 8.57
N TYR A 116 12.75 5.42 7.87
CA TYR A 116 14.09 5.95 7.64
C TYR A 116 14.79 6.37 8.92
N GLU A 117 14.08 6.98 9.87
CA GLU A 117 14.63 7.38 11.17
C GLU A 117 15.04 6.17 12.02
N GLN A 118 14.33 5.04 11.89
CA GLN A 118 14.75 3.78 12.50
C GLN A 118 16.02 3.21 11.84
N GLU A 119 16.15 3.31 10.50
CA GLU A 119 17.37 2.91 9.79
C GLU A 119 18.59 3.75 10.20
N THR A 120 18.42 5.06 10.43
CA THR A 120 19.52 5.98 10.78
C THR A 120 19.77 6.08 12.27
N GLY A 121 18.79 5.75 13.12
CA GLY A 121 18.85 5.96 14.56
C GLY A 121 18.71 7.41 15.00
N GLU A 122 18.37 8.32 14.08
CA GLU A 122 18.26 9.76 14.34
C GLU A 122 17.13 10.40 13.51
N PRO A 123 16.51 11.50 13.99
CA PRO A 123 15.51 12.24 13.22
C PRO A 123 16.08 12.78 11.90
N ILE A 124 15.29 12.75 10.83
CA ILE A 124 15.72 13.27 9.52
C ILE A 124 15.02 14.59 9.17
N SER A 125 15.76 15.47 8.50
CA SER A 125 15.18 16.71 7.96
C SER A 125 14.22 16.43 6.79
N GLN A 126 13.29 17.35 6.52
CA GLN A 126 12.38 17.24 5.37
C GLN A 126 13.13 17.15 4.02
N ARG A 127 14.32 17.77 3.91
CA ARG A 127 15.16 17.68 2.72
C ARG A 127 15.75 16.29 2.54
N GLU A 128 16.20 15.68 3.63
CA GLU A 128 16.71 14.31 3.61
C GLU A 128 15.60 13.31 3.31
N LEU A 129 14.41 13.50 3.89
CA LEU A 129 13.22 12.69 3.57
C LEU A 129 12.88 12.74 2.07
N ALA A 130 12.87 13.94 1.47
CA ALA A 130 12.65 14.10 0.02
C ALA A 130 13.70 13.36 -0.82
N LYS A 131 14.98 13.43 -0.42
CA LYS A 131 16.09 12.76 -1.10
C LYS A 131 15.94 11.23 -1.03
N ARG A 132 15.65 10.68 0.14
CA ARG A 132 15.48 9.23 0.36
C ARG A 132 14.26 8.69 -0.38
N LEU A 133 13.11 9.34 -0.24
CA LEU A 133 11.91 8.97 -1.00
C LEU A 133 12.15 8.96 -2.51
N LYS A 134 12.88 9.94 -3.05
CA LYS A 134 13.27 9.96 -4.46
C LYS A 134 14.18 8.78 -4.83
N ALA A 135 15.16 8.43 -3.99
CA ALA A 135 16.05 7.29 -4.21
C ALA A 135 15.27 5.95 -4.21
N ASP A 136 14.24 5.84 -3.38
CA ASP A 136 13.38 4.66 -3.28
C ASP A 136 12.14 4.72 -4.22
N GLY A 137 12.21 5.56 -5.26
CA GLY A 137 11.26 5.54 -6.39
C GLY A 137 9.99 6.37 -6.21
N TYR A 138 9.91 7.21 -5.17
CA TYR A 138 8.74 8.05 -4.88
C TYR A 138 9.11 9.54 -4.73
N PRO A 139 9.34 10.27 -5.83
CA PRO A 139 9.77 11.67 -5.76
C PRO A 139 8.66 12.59 -5.21
N VAL A 140 9.00 13.36 -4.17
CA VAL A 140 8.16 14.43 -3.61
C VAL A 140 9.02 15.63 -3.23
N SER A 141 8.52 16.84 -3.43
CA SER A 141 9.26 18.06 -3.06
C SER A 141 9.23 18.29 -1.55
N GLN A 142 10.28 18.91 -1.01
CA GLN A 142 10.30 19.31 0.40
C GLN A 142 9.15 20.28 0.75
N SER A 143 8.76 21.16 -0.18
CA SER A 143 7.61 22.04 0.01
C SER A 143 6.29 21.29 0.17
N HIS A 144 6.08 20.19 -0.56
CA HIS A 144 4.92 19.32 -0.36
C HIS A 144 4.99 18.57 0.96
N ILE A 145 6.15 18.05 1.34
CA ILE A 145 6.35 17.41 2.65
C ILE A 145 5.96 18.37 3.78
N SER A 146 6.44 19.62 3.73
CA SER A 146 6.10 20.62 4.75
C SER A 146 4.60 20.84 4.89
N ARG A 147 3.87 20.97 3.77
CA ARG A 147 2.40 21.13 3.77
C ARG A 147 1.69 19.88 4.29
N MET A 148 2.19 18.69 3.95
CA MET A 148 1.64 17.42 4.40
C MET A 148 1.78 17.24 5.91
N GLN A 149 2.95 17.57 6.46
CA GLN A 149 3.19 17.52 7.91
C GLN A 149 2.32 18.52 8.67
N GLU A 150 2.15 19.73 8.13
CA GLU A 150 1.19 20.71 8.67
C GLU A 150 -0.23 20.14 8.70
N THR A 151 -0.63 19.50 7.60
CA THR A 151 -1.98 18.93 7.44
C THR A 151 -2.21 17.80 8.44
N ILE A 152 -1.23 16.91 8.64
CA ILE A 152 -1.31 15.86 9.67
C ILE A 152 -1.52 16.49 11.04
N ARG A 153 -0.68 17.48 11.41
CA ARG A 153 -0.73 18.14 12.72
C ARG A 153 -2.07 18.82 12.98
N CYS A 154 -2.68 19.42 11.96
CA CYS A 154 -3.93 20.17 12.11
C CYS A 154 -5.20 19.31 11.98
N LEU A 155 -5.16 18.23 11.19
CA LEU A 155 -6.37 17.48 10.81
C LEU A 155 -6.46 16.08 11.39
N LEU A 156 -5.36 15.48 11.88
CA LEU A 156 -5.40 14.19 12.55
C LEU A 156 -5.32 14.42 14.07
N PRO A 157 -6.29 13.89 14.86
CA PRO A 157 -6.21 13.97 16.31
C PRO A 157 -5.02 13.16 16.83
N VAL A 158 -4.34 13.71 17.85
CA VAL A 158 -3.23 13.09 18.58
C VAL A 158 -3.77 12.05 19.56
#